data_AF-A0A7C6P4T5-F1
#
_entry.id   AF-A0A7C6P4T5-F1
#
_cell.length_a   1.000
_cell.length_b   1.000
_cell.length_c   1.000
_cell.angle_alpha   90.00
_cell.angle_beta   90.00
_cell.angle_gamma   90.00
#
_symmetry.space_group_name_H-M   'P 1'
#
loop_
_entity.id
_entity.type
_entity.pdbx_description
1 polymer ?
#
loop_
_entity_poly.entity_id
_entity_poly.type
_entity_poly.pdbx_seq_one_letter_code
_entity_poly.pdbx_strand_id
1 'polypeptide(L)'
;MAITEETAMEHKDSFAITCCRFEEGTIIGPSNIEDPNIIPDLEDSGLLDIPENCLKIGEVLGAKLKKTVDALTPLTEDLVEGINKMEKNKKLEGGEIEEVKEETKEIKKQYKPQVVNNSGNIKIHIGEGKDINIEIPYPITNNHMMQDNDVAQDVNKIENEREEEKTTKIYEDKEIRKLKRKYFKIEEVKFDSETKIEGKTLYIRKGICKDAMSKEELVVDMKLDIITPDRYNEFSNTIMDVQPIATKEEGELGEGITRVIDGVVMMVTGTDENGVQIGEFGSSEGIMEENIMWNRPGSPEKGEIFIKTDVMIKEGKNMERPGPMAAHKVTDYITQEIREALKKVNEDLVIKTEEYVQKRRPNKKKIVIVKEIMGQGAMHDNYILPQEPVGVLGAKANVDLGNVPIVVSPLQVLDGCIHALTCIGPASKETSRHYFREPLVLEAMIDEELDLAAVIFVGSPQANSEKFYVSKLLGMTVEAMDIDGAIVTTEGFGNNHVDFASHIEEIGRRGISVVGMTFAAVQGQLVVGNKYMNAMVDNNKSEDGIENEILSNNCLCKEDAIRAIYMLKAEMAGEKILSPDRKYSSEVKLNNIDLIEKGTGNKIELVENEGSLKLEEK
;
A
#
# COMPACT_ATOMS: atom_id res chain seq x y z
N MET A 1 20.16 6.33 17.24
CA MET A 1 19.18 7.41 17.49
C MET A 1 18.77 7.34 18.95
N ALA A 2 18.61 8.48 19.62
CA ALA A 2 18.19 8.53 21.02
C ALA A 2 16.78 7.96 21.24
N ILE A 3 16.56 7.16 22.29
CA ILE A 3 15.23 6.61 22.63
C ILE A 3 14.33 7.59 23.39
N THR A 4 13.02 7.37 23.31
CA THR A 4 12.01 8.13 24.08
C THR A 4 11.84 7.59 25.50
N GLU A 5 11.16 8.34 26.39
CA GLU A 5 10.84 7.87 27.75
C GLU A 5 9.99 6.59 27.75
N GLU A 6 9.00 6.48 26.85
CA GLU A 6 8.13 5.31 26.69
C GLU A 6 8.97 4.08 26.33
N THR A 7 9.83 4.20 25.31
CA THR A 7 10.74 3.14 24.86
C THR A 7 11.73 2.73 25.95
N ALA A 8 12.26 3.69 26.72
CA ALA A 8 13.21 3.40 27.79
C ALA A 8 12.57 2.61 28.95
N MET A 9 11.27 2.79 29.19
CA MET A 9 10.52 2.01 30.17
C MET A 9 10.19 0.60 29.67
N GLU A 10 9.77 0.47 28.42
CA GLU A 10 9.50 -0.83 27.78
C GLU A 10 10.75 -1.71 27.74
N HIS A 11 11.90 -1.11 27.44
CA HIS A 11 13.20 -1.78 27.34
C HIS A 11 14.08 -1.61 28.60
N LYS A 12 13.49 -1.41 29.77
CA LYS A 12 14.25 -1.24 31.03
C LYS A 12 15.23 -2.39 31.32
N ASP A 13 14.94 -3.58 30.79
CA ASP A 13 15.72 -4.80 30.98
C ASP A 13 16.77 -5.04 29.89
N SER A 14 16.81 -4.21 28.85
CA SER A 14 17.80 -4.26 27.77
C SER A 14 19.13 -3.61 28.20
N PHE A 15 20.22 -3.94 27.50
CA PHE A 15 21.55 -3.39 27.75
C PHE A 15 21.59 -1.88 27.51
N ALA A 16 22.27 -1.16 28.40
CA ALA A 16 22.45 0.27 28.30
C ALA A 16 23.70 0.62 27.48
N ILE A 17 23.49 1.15 26.28
CA ILE A 17 24.56 1.49 25.33
C ILE A 17 24.40 2.95 24.92
N THR A 18 25.48 3.69 24.81
CA THR A 18 25.43 5.12 24.44
C THR A 18 25.14 5.33 22.95
N CYS A 19 24.21 6.21 22.62
CA CYS A 19 23.90 6.52 21.22
C CYS A 19 24.92 7.44 20.55
N CYS A 20 25.65 8.22 21.35
CA CYS A 20 26.58 9.27 20.92
C CYS A 20 27.71 9.39 21.96
N ARG A 21 28.71 10.22 21.64
CA ARG A 21 29.70 10.64 22.62
C ARG A 21 29.06 11.56 23.67
N PHE A 22 29.30 11.26 24.95
CA PHE A 22 28.84 12.09 26.07
C PHE A 22 30.00 12.41 27.01
N GLU A 23 30.06 13.66 27.45
CA GLU A 23 31.12 14.15 28.31
C GLU A 23 30.92 13.73 29.77
N GLU A 24 32.03 13.65 30.51
CA GLU A 24 32.05 13.37 31.94
C GLU A 24 31.04 14.25 32.70
N GLY A 25 30.29 13.62 33.60
CA GLY A 25 29.32 14.28 34.46
C GLY A 25 27.93 14.46 33.87
N THR A 26 27.68 14.01 32.63
CA THR A 26 26.35 13.95 32.03
C THR A 26 25.43 13.02 32.84
N ILE A 27 24.18 13.46 33.08
CA ILE A 27 23.14 12.64 33.68
C ILE A 27 22.46 11.85 32.56
N ILE A 28 22.43 10.54 32.68
CA ILE A 28 21.91 9.63 31.66
C ILE A 28 20.38 9.71 31.67
N GLY A 29 19.81 10.24 30.59
CA GLY A 29 18.39 10.13 30.25
C GLY A 29 18.17 9.21 29.05
N PRO A 30 16.91 8.99 28.65
CA PRO A 30 16.57 8.22 27.44
C PRO A 30 17.30 8.73 26.20
N SER A 31 17.49 10.05 26.10
CA SER A 31 18.20 10.68 24.98
C SER A 31 19.69 10.34 24.87
N ASN A 32 20.26 9.65 25.87
CA ASN A 32 21.66 9.22 25.89
C ASN A 32 21.83 7.75 25.51
N ILE A 33 20.73 7.00 25.43
CA ILE A 33 20.73 5.56 25.22
C ILE A 33 20.39 5.26 23.75
N GLU A 34 21.14 4.34 23.18
CA GLU A 34 20.93 3.81 21.83
C GLU A 34 19.68 2.92 21.79
N ASP A 35 19.03 2.85 20.64
CA ASP A 35 17.83 2.04 20.44
C ASP A 35 18.13 0.55 20.71
N PRO A 36 17.51 -0.07 21.74
CA PRO A 36 17.72 -1.48 22.05
C PRO A 36 17.40 -2.42 20.90
N ASN A 37 16.53 -2.00 19.98
CA ASN A 37 16.13 -2.81 18.84
C ASN A 37 17.25 -2.93 17.79
N ILE A 38 18.17 -1.96 17.72
CA ILE A 38 19.31 -2.01 16.78
C ILE A 38 20.56 -2.67 17.38
N ILE A 39 20.62 -2.83 18.70
CA ILE A 39 21.78 -3.40 19.40
C ILE A 39 22.19 -4.77 18.81
N PRO A 40 21.26 -5.71 18.58
CA PRO A 40 21.65 -7.00 18.02
C PRO A 40 22.22 -6.90 16.58
N ASP A 41 21.79 -5.92 15.77
CA ASP A 41 22.33 -5.68 14.43
C ASP A 41 23.75 -5.10 14.48
N LEU A 42 24.04 -4.29 15.51
CA LEU A 42 25.38 -3.78 15.78
C LEU A 42 26.33 -4.89 16.24
N GLU A 43 25.84 -5.86 17.01
CA GLU A 43 26.61 -7.07 17.37
C GLU A 43 26.88 -7.95 16.14
N ASP A 44 25.86 -8.24 15.34
CA ASP A 44 26.00 -9.07 14.13
C ASP A 44 26.94 -8.44 13.08
N SER A 45 26.99 -7.11 12.98
CA SER A 45 27.92 -6.38 12.11
C SER A 45 29.34 -6.25 12.67
N GLY A 46 29.57 -6.68 13.91
CA GLY A 46 30.85 -6.56 14.61
C GLY A 46 31.20 -5.12 14.98
N LEU A 47 30.23 -4.20 14.97
CA LEU A 47 30.39 -2.81 15.37
C LEU A 47 30.30 -2.63 16.89
N LEU A 48 29.76 -3.62 17.60
CA LEU A 48 29.51 -3.57 19.02
C LEU A 48 29.76 -4.95 19.66
N ASP A 49 30.53 -4.97 20.74
CA ASP A 49 30.70 -6.16 21.60
C ASP A 49 30.15 -5.83 23.00
N ILE A 50 29.15 -6.58 23.46
CA ILE A 50 28.54 -6.35 24.77
C ILE A 50 29.21 -7.24 25.82
N PRO A 51 29.87 -6.66 26.84
CA PRO A 51 30.48 -7.45 27.90
C PRO A 51 29.44 -7.96 28.91
N GLU A 52 29.71 -9.09 29.57
CA GLU A 52 28.80 -9.72 30.54
C GLU A 52 28.38 -8.80 31.70
N ASN A 53 29.18 -7.78 32.02
CA ASN A 53 28.94 -6.81 33.09
C ASN A 53 28.24 -5.52 32.62
N CYS A 54 27.68 -5.49 31.40
CA CYS A 54 26.90 -4.36 30.92
C CYS A 54 25.62 -4.19 31.76
N LEU A 55 25.37 -2.95 32.19
CA LEU A 55 24.20 -2.55 32.96
C LEU A 55 22.96 -2.44 32.07
N LYS A 56 21.79 -2.52 32.69
CA LYS A 56 20.51 -2.35 31.99
C LYS A 56 20.06 -0.90 31.95
N ILE A 57 19.20 -0.57 30.99
CA ILE A 57 18.66 0.79 30.82
C ILE A 57 18.00 1.29 32.11
N GLY A 58 17.15 0.46 32.73
CA GLY A 58 16.48 0.83 33.99
C GLY A 58 17.43 1.09 35.16
N GLU A 59 18.65 0.54 35.12
CA GLU A 59 19.66 0.71 36.17
C GLU A 59 20.45 2.01 36.01
N VAL A 60 20.65 2.46 34.77
CA VAL A 60 21.48 3.65 34.46
C VAL A 60 20.69 4.94 34.30
N LEU A 61 19.36 4.89 34.11
CA LEU A 61 18.54 6.10 33.99
C LEU A 61 18.63 6.94 35.28
N GLY A 62 19.06 8.19 35.15
CA GLY A 62 19.33 9.11 36.26
C GLY A 62 20.73 8.97 36.87
N ALA A 63 21.53 7.98 36.45
CA ALA A 63 22.92 7.85 36.87
C ALA A 63 23.81 8.87 36.15
N LYS A 64 24.96 9.19 36.75
CA LYS A 64 25.91 10.19 36.26
C LYS A 64 27.15 9.51 35.67
N LEU A 65 27.57 9.93 34.48
CA LEU A 65 28.81 9.43 33.87
C LEU A 65 30.05 9.91 34.64
N LYS A 66 30.95 8.98 34.97
CA LYS A 66 32.22 9.23 35.68
C LYS A 66 33.35 9.67 34.75
N LYS A 67 33.23 9.41 33.44
CA LYS A 67 34.21 9.73 32.40
C LYS A 67 33.49 10.02 31.09
N THR A 68 34.15 10.72 30.18
CA THR A 68 33.67 10.86 28.80
C THR A 68 33.66 9.49 28.12
N VAL A 69 32.54 9.16 27.48
CA VAL A 69 32.31 7.91 26.74
C VAL A 69 31.99 8.23 25.30
N ASP A 70 32.48 7.42 24.36
CA ASP A 70 32.20 7.58 22.94
C ASP A 70 30.85 6.93 22.57
N ALA A 71 30.45 7.05 21.30
CA ALA A 71 29.25 6.36 20.80
C ALA A 71 29.43 4.84 20.84
N LEU A 72 28.32 4.10 20.93
CA LEU A 72 28.30 2.63 20.96
C LEU A 72 29.11 2.02 22.11
N THR A 73 29.16 2.70 23.26
CA THR A 73 29.86 2.20 24.45
C THR A 73 28.86 1.53 25.40
N PRO A 74 29.00 0.22 25.71
CA PRO A 74 28.24 -0.44 26.76
C PRO A 74 28.54 0.18 28.14
N LEU A 75 27.51 0.56 28.87
CA LEU A 75 27.66 1.17 30.20
C LEU A 75 27.87 0.09 31.26
N THR A 76 28.97 0.20 32.00
CA THR A 76 29.37 -0.72 33.08
C THR A 76 29.50 0.05 34.40
N GLU A 77 29.53 -0.66 35.54
CA GLU A 77 29.57 -0.05 36.88
C GLU A 77 30.73 0.94 37.11
N ASP A 78 31.85 0.76 36.40
CA ASP A 78 33.02 1.62 36.49
C ASP A 78 32.84 2.96 35.74
N LEU A 79 31.88 3.04 34.83
CA LEU A 79 31.59 4.23 34.01
C LEU A 79 30.50 5.13 34.58
N VAL A 80 29.66 4.62 35.50
CA VAL A 80 28.52 5.36 36.06
C VAL A 80 28.51 5.43 37.58
N GLU A 81 28.00 6.53 38.13
CA GLU A 81 27.75 6.77 39.55
C GLU A 81 26.25 6.96 39.79
N GLY A 82 25.70 6.38 40.87
CA GLY A 82 24.28 6.55 41.21
C GLY A 82 23.33 5.58 40.51
N ILE A 83 23.77 4.33 40.29
CA ILE A 83 22.96 3.26 39.68
C ILE A 83 21.71 2.99 40.51
N ASN A 84 20.56 2.94 39.84
CA ASN A 84 19.31 2.47 40.42
C ASN A 84 19.34 0.94 40.51
N LYS A 85 19.64 0.39 41.69
CA LYS A 85 19.60 -1.06 41.90
C LYS A 85 18.15 -1.57 41.81
N MET A 86 17.75 -2.11 40.67
CA MET A 86 16.51 -2.90 40.58
C MET A 86 16.75 -4.27 41.22
N GLU A 87 15.87 -4.67 42.14
CA GLU A 87 15.92 -5.98 42.80
C GLU A 87 15.76 -7.11 41.77
N LYS A 88 16.70 -8.06 41.78
CA LYS A 88 16.60 -9.33 41.06
C LYS A 88 15.37 -10.11 41.55
N ASN A 89 14.34 -10.25 40.71
CA ASN A 89 13.18 -11.07 40.98
C ASN A 89 13.57 -12.52 41.28
N LYS A 90 13.44 -12.91 42.56
CA LYS A 90 13.19 -14.30 42.97
C LYS A 90 11.78 -14.67 42.52
N LYS A 91 11.65 -15.93 42.09
CA LYS A 91 10.40 -16.66 41.85
C LYS A 91 9.28 -16.26 42.84
N LEU A 92 8.11 -15.90 42.31
CA LEU A 92 6.88 -15.73 43.08
C LEU A 92 6.00 -16.97 42.91
N GLU A 93 5.98 -17.81 43.94
CA GLU A 93 4.77 -18.55 44.33
C GLU A 93 3.98 -17.64 45.28
N GLY A 94 2.70 -17.44 44.97
CA GLY A 94 1.59 -17.26 45.90
C GLY A 94 1.59 -16.07 46.88
N GLY A 95 0.55 -15.23 46.75
CA GLY A 95 -0.16 -14.74 47.94
C GLY A 95 -0.36 -13.23 48.08
N GLU A 96 -1.57 -12.81 47.69
CA GLU A 96 -2.41 -11.75 48.28
C GLU A 96 -2.07 -10.26 48.07
N ILE A 97 -3.12 -9.57 47.59
CA ILE A 97 -3.19 -8.19 47.16
C ILE A 97 -3.91 -7.42 48.28
N GLU A 98 -3.30 -6.38 48.84
CA GLU A 98 -4.01 -5.35 49.60
C GLU A 98 -3.95 -4.01 48.85
N GLU A 99 -5.14 -3.48 48.53
CA GLU A 99 -5.38 -2.21 47.86
C GLU A 99 -5.02 -1.02 48.76
N VAL A 100 -4.31 -0.03 48.21
CA VAL A 100 -4.28 1.33 48.77
C VAL A 100 -4.70 2.33 47.69
N LYS A 101 -5.78 3.04 48.00
CA LYS A 101 -6.43 4.10 47.21
C LYS A 101 -5.59 5.38 47.27
N GLU A 102 -5.29 5.97 46.12
CA GLU A 102 -4.83 7.37 46.03
C GLU A 102 -5.97 8.31 45.65
N GLU A 103 -6.16 9.34 46.47
CA GLU A 103 -7.10 10.44 46.26
C GLU A 103 -6.52 11.47 45.27
N THR A 104 -7.19 11.69 44.15
CA THR A 104 -6.92 12.82 43.23
C THR A 104 -7.87 13.99 43.54
N LYS A 105 -7.30 15.16 43.85
CA LYS A 105 -8.03 16.43 43.99
C LYS A 105 -8.19 17.09 42.62
N GLU A 106 -9.41 17.09 42.08
CA GLU A 106 -9.81 17.89 40.92
C GLU A 106 -9.98 19.38 41.28
N ILE A 107 -9.37 20.28 40.51
CA ILE A 107 -9.68 21.72 40.50
C ILE A 107 -10.48 22.03 39.23
N LYS A 108 -11.80 22.19 39.35
CA LYS A 108 -12.68 22.64 38.27
C LYS A 108 -12.72 24.16 38.19
N LYS A 109 -12.26 24.75 37.07
CA LYS A 109 -12.60 26.13 36.68
C LYS A 109 -13.78 26.08 35.70
N GLN A 110 -14.93 26.56 36.15
CA GLN A 110 -16.12 26.82 35.31
C GLN A 110 -15.94 28.12 34.52
N TYR A 111 -16.09 28.06 33.20
CA TYR A 111 -16.42 29.21 32.37
C TYR A 111 -17.86 29.04 31.85
N LYS A 112 -18.73 30.01 32.13
CA LYS A 112 -20.09 30.10 31.54
C LYS A 112 -20.06 31.09 30.37
N PRO A 113 -20.59 30.76 29.18
CA PRO A 113 -20.93 31.77 28.19
C PRO A 113 -22.24 32.47 28.59
N GLN A 114 -22.28 33.80 28.53
CA GLN A 114 -23.52 34.57 28.58
C GLN A 114 -24.13 34.67 27.18
N VAL A 115 -25.38 34.26 27.03
CA VAL A 115 -26.19 34.51 25.82
C VAL A 115 -27.15 35.65 26.13
N VAL A 116 -27.09 36.72 25.35
CA VAL A 116 -28.04 37.84 25.44
C VAL A 116 -29.12 37.64 24.38
N ASN A 117 -30.33 37.29 24.83
CA ASN A 117 -31.50 37.17 23.97
C ASN A 117 -32.09 38.56 23.69
N ASN A 118 -32.09 38.99 22.42
CA ASN A 118 -32.96 40.05 21.96
C ASN A 118 -33.52 39.71 20.57
N SER A 119 -34.83 39.48 20.52
CA SER A 119 -35.69 39.59 19.34
C SER A 119 -35.25 38.84 18.06
N GLY A 120 -35.73 37.60 17.90
CA GLY A 120 -36.12 37.00 16.61
C GLY A 120 -35.05 36.50 15.64
N ASN A 121 -33.82 37.03 15.65
CA ASN A 121 -32.76 36.65 14.71
C ASN A 121 -31.45 36.33 15.44
N ILE A 122 -30.83 35.18 15.13
CA ILE A 122 -29.46 34.87 15.56
C ILE A 122 -28.50 35.60 14.62
N LYS A 123 -27.65 36.48 15.17
CA LYS A 123 -26.58 37.16 14.45
C LYS A 123 -25.23 36.58 14.89
N ILE A 124 -24.53 35.93 13.97
CA ILE A 124 -23.16 35.45 14.19
C ILE A 124 -22.22 36.38 13.44
N HIS A 125 -21.26 36.98 14.16
CA HIS A 125 -20.20 37.81 13.61
C HIS A 125 -18.87 37.08 13.78
N ILE A 126 -18.14 36.83 12.68
CA ILE A 126 -16.81 36.21 12.69
C ILE A 126 -15.81 37.22 12.14
N GLY A 127 -14.92 37.70 13.01
CA GLY A 127 -13.94 38.73 12.67
C GLY A 127 -12.54 38.15 12.55
N GLU A 128 -12.21 37.62 11.38
CA GLU A 128 -10.90 37.74 10.72
C GLU A 128 -10.96 37.04 9.35
N GLY A 129 -10.91 37.83 8.27
CA GLY A 129 -10.88 37.31 6.90
C GLY A 129 -12.19 37.43 6.12
N LYS A 130 -12.68 38.68 5.97
CA LYS A 130 -13.88 39.17 5.25
C LYS A 130 -15.19 39.07 6.06
N ASP A 131 -15.75 40.23 6.37
CA ASP A 131 -16.96 40.44 7.18
C ASP A 131 -18.17 39.67 6.61
N ILE A 132 -18.47 38.50 7.19
CA ILE A 132 -19.66 37.72 6.87
C ILE A 132 -20.64 37.86 8.03
N ASN A 133 -21.82 38.42 7.75
CA ASN A 133 -22.95 38.45 8.66
C ASN A 133 -23.95 37.36 8.25
N ILE A 134 -24.10 36.32 9.07
CA ILE A 134 -25.10 35.27 8.86
C ILE A 134 -26.32 35.58 9.73
N GLU A 135 -27.48 35.77 9.09
CA GLU A 135 -28.79 35.83 9.74
C GLU A 135 -29.59 34.56 9.44
N ILE A 136 -29.92 33.77 10.46
CA ILE A 136 -30.76 32.58 10.34
C ILE A 136 -32.14 32.88 10.97
N PRO A 137 -33.24 32.89 10.20
CA PRO A 137 -34.58 33.01 10.77
C PRO A 137 -35.01 31.66 11.37
N TYR A 138 -35.33 31.65 12.67
CA TYR A 138 -35.89 30.47 13.34
C TYR A 138 -37.43 30.61 13.46
N PRO A 139 -38.23 29.64 13.00
CA PRO A 139 -39.68 29.73 13.11
C PRO A 139 -40.11 29.46 14.56
N ILE A 140 -40.65 30.50 15.21
CA ILE A 140 -41.30 30.42 16.51
C ILE A 140 -42.61 29.63 16.33
N THR A 141 -42.65 28.39 16.83
CA THR A 141 -43.92 27.72 17.09
C THR A 141 -44.53 28.31 18.36
N ASN A 142 -45.72 28.90 18.20
CA ASN A 142 -46.44 29.60 19.26
C ASN A 142 -46.75 28.66 20.43
N ASN A 143 -46.35 29.14 21.61
CA ASN A 143 -46.66 28.58 22.91
C ASN A 143 -48.15 28.80 23.23
N HIS A 144 -48.93 27.74 23.47
CA HIS A 144 -50.18 27.85 24.23
C HIS A 144 -49.92 27.32 25.64
N MET A 145 -50.09 28.21 26.62
CA MET A 145 -49.93 27.97 28.05
C MET A 145 -50.80 26.80 28.54
N MET A 146 -50.25 25.92 29.38
CA MET A 146 -50.94 25.36 30.54
C MET A 146 -49.98 24.99 31.68
N GLN A 147 -50.55 25.10 32.88
CA GLN A 147 -50.02 25.12 34.25
C GLN A 147 -49.32 23.84 34.72
N ASP A 148 -48.41 24.01 35.69
CA ASP A 148 -47.89 22.98 36.60
C ASP A 148 -48.99 22.13 37.25
N ASN A 149 -48.88 20.81 37.13
CA ASN A 149 -48.75 19.85 38.26
C ASN A 149 -48.81 18.40 37.76
N ASP A 150 -48.04 17.54 38.45
CA ASP A 150 -48.08 16.07 38.45
C ASP A 150 -47.77 15.33 37.14
N VAL A 151 -46.53 14.84 36.99
CA VAL A 151 -46.27 13.43 36.58
C VAL A 151 -44.92 12.97 37.17
N ALA A 152 -44.91 12.58 38.44
CA ALA A 152 -43.94 11.62 38.95
C ALA A 152 -44.43 10.21 38.60
N GLN A 153 -44.43 9.85 37.31
CA GLN A 153 -44.82 8.51 36.86
C GLN A 153 -44.48 8.18 35.38
N ASP A 154 -43.37 8.65 34.83
CA ASP A 154 -42.93 8.23 33.47
C ASP A 154 -41.41 8.03 33.32
N VAL A 155 -40.71 7.69 34.41
CA VAL A 155 -39.29 7.27 34.32
C VAL A 155 -39.16 5.76 34.05
N ASN A 156 -40.18 4.96 34.37
CA ASN A 156 -40.16 3.49 34.17
C ASN A 156 -40.72 3.02 32.82
N LYS A 157 -41.01 3.93 31.88
CA LYS A 157 -41.41 3.58 30.51
C LYS A 157 -40.35 3.88 29.45
N ILE A 158 -39.38 4.75 29.77
CA ILE A 158 -38.29 5.11 28.85
C ILE A 158 -37.13 4.10 28.92
N GLU A 159 -36.99 3.35 30.02
CA GLU A 159 -36.00 2.25 30.10
C GLU A 159 -36.47 0.95 29.44
N ASN A 160 -37.78 0.67 29.41
CA ASN A 160 -38.31 -0.51 28.71
C ASN A 160 -38.52 -0.31 27.19
N GLU A 161 -38.53 0.94 26.70
CA GLU A 161 -38.57 1.20 25.25
C GLU A 161 -37.17 1.29 24.61
N ARG A 162 -36.08 1.31 25.41
CA ARG A 162 -34.70 1.21 24.89
C ARG A 162 -34.19 -0.22 24.73
N GLU A 163 -34.86 -1.21 25.30
CA GLU A 163 -34.48 -2.63 25.16
C GLU A 163 -35.35 -3.42 24.16
N GLU A 164 -36.49 -2.87 23.68
CA GLU A 164 -37.40 -3.58 22.75
C GLU A 164 -37.38 -3.11 21.28
N GLU A 165 -36.49 -2.18 20.89
CA GLU A 165 -36.20 -1.90 19.47
C GLU A 165 -34.90 -2.57 18.96
N LYS A 166 -34.57 -3.76 19.47
CA LYS A 166 -33.82 -4.75 18.67
C LYS A 166 -34.79 -5.53 17.78
N THR A 167 -35.63 -4.82 17.01
CA THR A 167 -36.08 -5.37 15.73
C THR A 167 -34.82 -5.69 14.94
N THR A 168 -34.58 -6.96 14.71
CA THR A 168 -33.53 -7.48 13.83
C THR A 168 -33.82 -6.95 12.43
N LYS A 169 -33.41 -5.71 12.14
CA LYS A 169 -33.36 -5.23 10.75
C LYS A 169 -32.42 -6.19 10.05
N ILE A 170 -32.96 -6.99 9.14
CA ILE A 170 -32.15 -7.79 8.23
C ILE A 170 -31.48 -6.76 7.34
N TYR A 171 -30.18 -6.53 7.56
CA TYR A 171 -29.39 -5.67 6.70
C TYR A 171 -28.92 -6.53 5.52
N GLU A 172 -29.58 -6.35 4.38
CA GLU A 172 -29.16 -6.98 3.14
C GLU A 172 -27.94 -6.24 2.55
N ASP A 173 -27.09 -6.99 1.87
CA ASP A 173 -25.99 -6.43 1.08
C ASP A 173 -26.54 -5.43 0.06
N LYS A 174 -25.97 -4.23 0.04
CA LYS A 174 -26.35 -3.19 -0.90
C LYS A 174 -25.38 -3.20 -2.09
N GLU A 175 -25.88 -3.56 -3.27
CA GLU A 175 -25.13 -3.36 -4.52
C GLU A 175 -24.96 -1.85 -4.80
N ILE A 176 -23.72 -1.42 -5.05
CA ILE A 176 -23.38 -0.02 -5.35
C ILE A 176 -23.19 0.20 -6.84
N ARG A 177 -22.46 -0.70 -7.49
CA ARG A 177 -22.08 -0.61 -8.91
C ARG A 177 -21.66 -1.97 -9.45
N LYS A 178 -21.69 -2.10 -10.77
CA LYS A 178 -21.33 -3.31 -11.50
C LYS A 178 -20.39 -2.99 -12.64
N LEU A 179 -19.42 -3.86 -12.84
CA LEU A 179 -18.50 -3.85 -13.96
C LEU A 179 -18.56 -5.19 -14.66
N LYS A 180 -18.73 -5.18 -15.98
CA LYS A 180 -18.70 -6.38 -16.81
C LYS A 180 -17.51 -6.33 -17.76
N ARG A 181 -16.69 -7.38 -17.78
CA ARG A 181 -15.61 -7.55 -18.76
C ARG A 181 -15.99 -8.62 -19.78
N LYS A 182 -15.92 -8.28 -21.07
CA LYS A 182 -16.11 -9.21 -22.20
C LYS A 182 -14.74 -9.51 -22.84
N TYR A 183 -14.34 -10.76 -22.86
CA TYR A 183 -13.03 -11.20 -23.38
C TYR A 183 -13.15 -11.71 -24.81
N PHE A 184 -12.40 -11.09 -25.73
CA PHE A 184 -12.36 -11.40 -27.15
C PHE A 184 -11.09 -12.15 -27.48
N LYS A 185 -11.22 -13.40 -27.95
CA LYS A 185 -10.05 -14.24 -28.22
C LYS A 185 -9.29 -13.81 -29.46
N ILE A 186 -7.99 -13.59 -29.31
CA ILE A 186 -7.05 -13.44 -30.42
C ILE A 186 -6.02 -14.57 -30.34
N GLU A 187 -5.74 -15.18 -31.49
CA GLU A 187 -4.80 -16.30 -31.65
C GLU A 187 -3.63 -15.94 -32.57
N GLU A 188 -3.71 -14.82 -33.29
CA GLU A 188 -2.68 -14.40 -34.22
C GLU A 188 -2.62 -12.87 -34.32
N VAL A 189 -1.41 -12.32 -34.43
CA VAL A 189 -1.17 -10.88 -34.66
C VAL A 189 -0.30 -10.72 -35.90
N LYS A 190 -0.67 -9.82 -36.82
CA LYS A 190 0.01 -9.59 -38.09
C LYS A 190 0.09 -8.11 -38.45
N PHE A 191 1.06 -7.75 -39.28
CA PHE A 191 1.12 -6.42 -39.89
C PHE A 191 0.34 -6.35 -41.20
N ASP A 192 -0.51 -5.33 -41.37
CA ASP A 192 -1.26 -5.07 -42.60
C ASP A 192 -1.36 -3.55 -42.91
N SER A 193 -2.17 -3.17 -43.87
CA SER A 193 -2.43 -1.79 -44.31
C SER A 193 -3.36 -1.00 -43.38
N GLU A 194 -4.13 -1.68 -42.54
CA GLU A 194 -5.06 -1.08 -41.57
C GLU A 194 -5.06 -1.88 -40.27
N THR A 195 -5.28 -1.22 -39.13
CA THR A 195 -5.49 -1.88 -37.85
C THR A 195 -6.94 -2.33 -37.72
N LYS A 196 -7.15 -3.65 -37.64
CA LYS A 196 -8.49 -4.27 -37.59
C LYS A 196 -8.43 -5.65 -36.94
N ILE A 197 -9.56 -6.15 -36.49
CA ILE A 197 -9.70 -7.51 -35.98
C ILE A 197 -10.66 -8.26 -36.91
N GLU A 198 -10.19 -9.33 -37.54
CA GLU A 198 -10.99 -10.20 -38.40
C GLU A 198 -10.87 -11.65 -37.92
N GLY A 199 -12.01 -12.24 -37.52
CA GLY A 199 -11.98 -13.53 -36.82
C GLY A 199 -11.13 -13.42 -35.55
N LYS A 200 -10.19 -14.35 -35.36
CA LYS A 200 -9.27 -14.36 -34.21
C LYS A 200 -7.90 -13.75 -34.52
N THR A 201 -7.78 -12.98 -35.61
CA THR A 201 -6.52 -12.34 -36.02
C THR A 201 -6.61 -10.83 -35.81
N LEU A 202 -5.66 -10.27 -35.07
CA LEU A 202 -5.44 -8.83 -34.95
C LEU A 202 -4.42 -8.38 -36.00
N TYR A 203 -4.85 -7.49 -36.89
CA TYR A 203 -3.98 -6.82 -37.83
C TYR A 203 -3.60 -5.44 -37.28
N ILE A 204 -2.31 -5.10 -37.34
CA ILE A 204 -1.76 -3.80 -36.95
C ILE A 204 -1.24 -3.09 -38.19
N ARG A 205 -1.61 -1.82 -38.36
CA ARG A 205 -1.21 -1.00 -39.50
C ARG A 205 0.30 -0.80 -39.58
N LYS A 206 0.87 -1.06 -40.75
CA LYS A 206 2.26 -0.73 -41.09
C LYS A 206 2.48 0.77 -41.05
N GLY A 207 3.55 1.20 -40.37
CA GLY A 207 3.93 2.61 -40.26
C GLY A 207 3.37 3.35 -39.05
N ILE A 208 2.55 2.69 -38.22
CA ILE A 208 1.96 3.30 -37.01
C ILE A 208 3.01 3.89 -36.05
N CYS A 209 4.20 3.28 -35.94
CA CYS A 209 5.29 3.80 -35.09
C CYS A 209 5.73 5.20 -35.50
N LYS A 210 5.78 5.50 -36.81
CA LYS A 210 6.17 6.84 -37.29
C LYS A 210 5.16 7.90 -36.89
N ASP A 211 3.88 7.56 -36.94
CA ASP A 211 2.81 8.46 -36.53
C ASP A 211 2.86 8.71 -35.02
N ALA A 212 3.08 7.66 -34.22
CA ALA A 212 3.24 7.74 -32.77
C ALA A 212 4.44 8.64 -32.38
N MET A 213 5.61 8.37 -32.95
CA MET A 213 6.84 9.14 -32.70
C MET A 213 6.70 10.62 -33.10
N SER A 214 5.94 10.93 -34.17
CA SER A 214 5.74 12.33 -34.60
C SER A 214 5.05 13.22 -33.55
N LYS A 215 4.47 12.62 -32.50
CA LYS A 215 3.76 13.30 -31.42
C LYS A 215 4.60 13.46 -30.16
N GLU A 216 5.80 12.90 -30.09
CA GLU A 216 6.61 12.89 -28.88
C GLU A 216 8.08 13.17 -29.20
N GLU A 217 8.54 14.37 -28.84
CA GLU A 217 9.86 14.89 -29.22
C GLU A 217 11.02 14.17 -28.53
N LEU A 218 10.76 13.46 -27.43
CA LEU A 218 11.79 12.73 -26.69
C LEU A 218 12.07 11.35 -27.27
N VAL A 219 11.22 10.83 -28.16
CA VAL A 219 11.41 9.52 -28.80
C VAL A 219 12.16 9.71 -30.11
N VAL A 220 13.32 9.07 -30.23
CA VAL A 220 14.18 9.15 -31.41
C VAL A 220 14.00 7.95 -32.35
N ASP A 221 13.69 6.78 -31.81
CA ASP A 221 13.35 5.57 -32.56
C ASP A 221 12.34 4.70 -31.82
N MET A 222 11.59 3.88 -32.56
CA MET A 222 10.63 2.93 -31.99
C MET A 222 10.46 1.71 -32.88
N LYS A 223 10.76 0.54 -32.33
CA LYS A 223 10.47 -0.76 -32.96
C LYS A 223 9.20 -1.36 -32.37
N LEU A 224 8.37 -1.93 -33.23
CA LEU A 224 7.21 -2.74 -32.85
C LEU A 224 7.46 -4.17 -33.32
N ASP A 225 7.51 -5.11 -32.38
CA ASP A 225 7.74 -6.53 -32.64
C ASP A 225 6.55 -7.37 -32.16
N ILE A 226 6.32 -8.51 -32.81
CA ILE A 226 5.29 -9.48 -32.45
C ILE A 226 6.00 -10.74 -31.97
N ILE A 227 6.05 -10.93 -30.65
CA ILE A 227 6.72 -12.06 -30.02
C ILE A 227 5.69 -13.17 -29.78
N THR A 228 5.89 -14.31 -30.42
CA THR A 228 5.10 -15.53 -30.22
C THR A 228 5.82 -16.49 -29.27
N PRO A 229 5.14 -17.53 -28.73
CA PRO A 229 5.73 -18.42 -27.73
C PRO A 229 7.04 -19.13 -28.14
N ASP A 230 7.24 -19.35 -29.44
CA ASP A 230 8.47 -19.91 -29.99
C ASP A 230 9.67 -18.95 -30.00
N ARG A 231 9.45 -17.67 -29.68
CA ARG A 231 10.45 -16.59 -29.65
C ARG A 231 10.75 -16.08 -28.23
N TYR A 232 10.25 -16.74 -27.18
CA TYR A 232 10.53 -16.33 -25.80
C TYR A 232 12.01 -16.47 -25.40
N ASN A 233 12.80 -17.21 -26.17
CA ASN A 233 14.25 -17.32 -25.98
C ASN A 233 15.05 -16.14 -26.58
N GLU A 234 14.37 -15.12 -27.11
CA GLU A 234 15.01 -13.91 -27.63
C GLU A 234 15.29 -12.89 -26.50
N PHE A 235 16.29 -12.04 -26.76
CA PHE A 235 16.64 -10.94 -25.88
C PHE A 235 15.56 -9.85 -25.89
N SER A 236 15.27 -9.31 -24.71
CA SER A 236 14.48 -8.10 -24.51
C SER A 236 15.25 -7.08 -23.69
N ASN A 237 15.09 -5.79 -24.02
CA ASN A 237 15.35 -4.70 -23.09
C ASN A 237 14.42 -4.79 -21.87
N THR A 238 14.75 -4.03 -20.84
CA THR A 238 14.00 -3.96 -19.58
C THR A 238 12.53 -3.71 -19.81
N ILE A 239 11.71 -4.49 -19.12
CA ILE A 239 10.27 -4.38 -19.19
C ILE A 239 9.83 -3.30 -18.20
N MET A 240 9.44 -2.15 -18.73
CA MET A 240 8.87 -1.06 -17.92
C MET A 240 7.45 -1.41 -17.50
N ASP A 241 6.65 -1.99 -18.40
CA ASP A 241 5.26 -2.32 -18.13
C ASP A 241 4.72 -3.44 -19.03
N VAL A 242 3.71 -4.13 -18.51
CA VAL A 242 2.91 -5.12 -19.23
C VAL A 242 1.46 -4.68 -19.08
N GLN A 243 0.77 -4.48 -20.20
CA GLN A 243 -0.55 -3.87 -20.22
C GLN A 243 -1.59 -4.82 -20.84
N PRO A 244 -2.80 -4.90 -20.26
CA PRO A 244 -3.94 -5.48 -20.95
C PRO A 244 -4.37 -4.55 -22.09
N ILE A 245 -4.88 -5.12 -23.18
CA ILE A 245 -5.52 -4.32 -24.23
C ILE A 245 -7.02 -4.35 -23.97
N ALA A 246 -7.53 -3.24 -23.43
CA ALA A 246 -8.93 -3.11 -23.05
C ALA A 246 -9.49 -1.73 -23.41
N THR A 247 -10.82 -1.67 -23.63
CA THR A 247 -11.52 -0.43 -23.98
C THR A 247 -12.95 -0.41 -23.44
N LYS A 248 -13.44 0.79 -23.10
CA LYS A 248 -14.83 0.98 -22.68
C LYS A 248 -15.80 0.81 -23.86
N GLU A 249 -16.81 -0.03 -23.64
CA GLU A 249 -18.00 -0.13 -24.48
C GLU A 249 -19.12 0.76 -23.93
N GLU A 250 -19.34 0.71 -22.61
CA GLU A 250 -20.38 1.44 -21.90
C GLU A 250 -19.87 1.90 -20.53
N GLY A 251 -20.30 3.08 -20.08
CA GLY A 251 -19.97 3.62 -18.77
C GLY A 251 -18.55 4.20 -18.68
N GLU A 252 -18.19 4.61 -17.47
CA GLU A 252 -16.85 5.11 -17.14
C GLU A 252 -16.01 4.01 -16.45
N LEU A 253 -14.75 4.30 -16.12
CA LEU A 253 -13.91 3.36 -15.39
C LEU A 253 -14.59 2.92 -14.08
N GLY A 254 -14.72 1.60 -13.90
CA GLY A 254 -15.31 0.97 -12.73
C GLY A 254 -16.83 0.75 -12.78
N GLU A 255 -17.47 1.03 -13.91
CA GLU A 255 -18.86 0.65 -14.16
C GLU A 255 -19.13 0.31 -15.63
N GLY A 256 -20.29 -0.29 -15.90
CA GLY A 256 -20.70 -0.60 -17.28
C GLY A 256 -19.93 -1.78 -17.87
N ILE A 257 -19.51 -1.65 -19.13
CA ILE A 257 -18.95 -2.76 -19.93
C ILE A 257 -17.59 -2.40 -20.50
N THR A 258 -16.63 -3.31 -20.31
CA THR A 258 -15.27 -3.20 -20.85
C THR A 258 -14.97 -4.40 -21.73
N ARG A 259 -14.48 -4.13 -22.94
CA ARG A 259 -13.97 -5.16 -23.85
C ARG A 259 -12.49 -5.37 -23.60
N VAL A 260 -12.05 -6.62 -23.59
CA VAL A 260 -10.67 -7.01 -23.28
C VAL A 260 -10.20 -8.01 -24.34
N ILE A 261 -8.99 -7.83 -24.88
CA ILE A 261 -8.35 -8.86 -25.71
C ILE A 261 -7.80 -9.96 -24.81
N ASP A 262 -8.10 -11.21 -25.17
CA ASP A 262 -7.52 -12.41 -24.57
C ASP A 262 -6.49 -13.04 -25.50
N GLY A 263 -5.34 -13.43 -24.95
CA GLY A 263 -4.24 -14.08 -25.69
C GLY A 263 -3.14 -13.13 -26.19
N VAL A 264 -3.30 -11.81 -26.02
CA VAL A 264 -2.35 -10.80 -26.47
C VAL A 264 -2.17 -9.72 -25.42
N VAL A 265 -0.93 -9.26 -25.22
CA VAL A 265 -0.58 -8.18 -24.28
C VAL A 265 0.28 -7.13 -24.99
N MET A 266 0.26 -5.91 -24.48
CA MET A 266 1.30 -4.92 -24.82
C MET A 266 2.46 -5.08 -23.83
N MET A 267 3.69 -5.07 -24.33
CA MET A 267 4.90 -5.09 -23.53
C MET A 267 5.74 -3.86 -23.85
N VAL A 268 5.98 -3.01 -22.86
CA VAL A 268 6.67 -1.73 -23.03
C VAL A 268 8.12 -1.87 -22.58
N THR A 269 9.06 -1.65 -23.51
CA THR A 269 10.51 -1.73 -23.25
C THR A 269 11.22 -0.54 -23.88
N GLY A 270 12.44 -0.24 -23.44
CA GLY A 270 13.20 0.84 -24.06
C GLY A 270 14.52 1.19 -23.38
N THR A 271 15.29 2.00 -24.09
CA THR A 271 16.61 2.52 -23.68
C THR A 271 16.73 4.00 -24.06
N ASP A 272 17.77 4.67 -23.59
CA ASP A 272 18.22 5.90 -24.22
C ASP A 272 19.11 5.64 -25.47
N GLU A 273 19.57 6.72 -26.12
CA GLU A 273 20.48 6.69 -27.28
C GLU A 273 21.83 6.03 -27.00
N ASN A 274 22.26 5.96 -25.75
CA ASN A 274 23.50 5.28 -25.34
C ASN A 274 23.28 3.78 -25.04
N GLY A 275 22.04 3.29 -25.18
CA GLY A 275 21.67 1.91 -24.85
C GLY A 275 21.50 1.69 -23.34
N VAL A 276 21.39 2.74 -22.54
CA VAL A 276 21.12 2.62 -21.10
C VAL A 276 19.65 2.31 -20.89
N GLN A 277 19.37 1.27 -20.11
CA GLN A 277 17.99 0.84 -19.82
C GLN A 277 17.18 1.94 -19.12
N ILE A 278 15.86 1.94 -19.36
CA ILE A 278 14.92 2.81 -18.64
C ILE A 278 14.47 2.08 -17.36
N GLY A 279 15.30 2.14 -16.33
CA GLY A 279 15.07 1.53 -15.01
C GLY A 279 16.09 2.02 -13.98
N GLU A 280 15.75 2.00 -12.70
CA GLU A 280 16.63 2.50 -11.63
C GLU A 280 17.50 1.41 -11.00
N PHE A 281 16.89 0.51 -10.22
CA PHE A 281 17.58 -0.53 -9.46
C PHE A 281 17.43 -1.88 -10.16
N GLY A 282 18.54 -2.41 -10.66
CA GLY A 282 18.52 -3.67 -11.40
C GLY A 282 17.67 -3.57 -12.66
N SER A 283 17.64 -4.64 -13.44
CA SER A 283 17.05 -4.54 -14.76
C SER A 283 16.69 -5.91 -15.35
N SER A 284 15.50 -6.02 -15.94
CA SER A 284 14.96 -7.28 -16.48
C SER A 284 15.39 -7.59 -17.91
N GLU A 285 16.37 -6.87 -18.46
CA GLU A 285 16.90 -7.15 -19.79
C GLU A 285 17.60 -8.50 -19.84
N GLY A 286 17.40 -9.22 -20.94
CA GLY A 286 17.91 -10.57 -21.11
C GLY A 286 16.92 -11.46 -21.83
N ILE A 287 17.10 -12.77 -21.69
CA ILE A 287 16.25 -13.76 -22.35
C ILE A 287 14.88 -13.77 -21.67
N MET A 288 13.81 -13.54 -22.43
CA MET A 288 12.46 -13.39 -21.84
C MET A 288 11.99 -14.63 -21.07
N GLU A 289 12.34 -15.85 -21.51
CA GLU A 289 11.98 -17.08 -20.78
C GLU A 289 12.71 -17.30 -19.45
N GLU A 290 13.78 -16.54 -19.21
CA GLU A 290 14.60 -16.56 -17.98
C GLU A 290 14.31 -15.37 -17.06
N ASN A 291 13.89 -14.23 -17.62
CA ASN A 291 13.72 -12.97 -16.88
C ASN A 291 12.25 -12.54 -16.65
N ILE A 292 11.30 -13.41 -16.96
CA ILE A 292 9.87 -13.17 -16.70
C ILE A 292 9.31 -14.33 -15.87
N MET A 293 8.78 -14.02 -14.69
CA MET A 293 7.92 -14.99 -14.00
C MET A 293 6.58 -15.07 -14.70
N TRP A 294 6.21 -16.28 -15.12
CA TRP A 294 4.98 -16.52 -15.88
C TRP A 294 3.74 -16.55 -14.97
N ASN A 295 2.58 -16.20 -15.55
CA ASN A 295 1.26 -16.36 -14.92
C ASN A 295 1.13 -15.63 -13.57
N ARG A 296 1.85 -14.51 -13.40
CA ARG A 296 1.67 -13.61 -12.26
C ARG A 296 0.64 -12.54 -12.62
N PRO A 297 0.00 -11.88 -11.63
CA PRO A 297 -0.97 -10.83 -11.90
C PRO A 297 -0.43 -9.74 -12.83
N GLY A 298 0.84 -9.37 -12.66
CA GLY A 298 1.53 -8.35 -13.45
C GLY A 298 2.26 -8.83 -14.71
N SER A 299 2.41 -10.13 -14.91
CA SER A 299 3.22 -10.66 -16.01
C SER A 299 2.37 -11.26 -17.13
N PRO A 300 2.96 -11.58 -18.29
CA PRO A 300 2.29 -12.35 -19.32
C PRO A 300 1.93 -13.76 -18.85
N GLU A 301 0.80 -14.27 -19.35
CA GLU A 301 0.49 -15.69 -19.24
C GLU A 301 1.34 -16.47 -20.25
N LYS A 302 1.80 -17.66 -19.86
CA LYS A 302 2.60 -18.50 -20.76
C LYS A 302 1.77 -18.92 -21.97
N GLY A 303 2.23 -18.56 -23.17
CA GLY A 303 1.55 -18.83 -24.44
C GLY A 303 0.87 -17.61 -25.06
N GLU A 304 0.87 -16.45 -24.40
CA GLU A 304 0.38 -15.20 -24.99
C GLU A 304 1.32 -14.64 -26.07
N ILE A 305 0.75 -13.88 -26.99
CA ILE A 305 1.51 -13.10 -27.98
C ILE A 305 1.81 -11.73 -27.37
N PHE A 306 3.06 -11.26 -27.50
CA PHE A 306 3.42 -9.91 -27.07
C PHE A 306 3.46 -8.98 -28.27
N ILE A 307 2.73 -7.88 -28.18
CA ILE A 307 2.99 -6.71 -28.99
C ILE A 307 4.01 -5.88 -28.21
N LYS A 308 5.28 -6.09 -28.54
CA LYS A 308 6.42 -5.49 -27.83
C LYS A 308 6.81 -4.17 -28.50
N THR A 309 6.78 -3.08 -27.75
CA THR A 309 7.38 -1.81 -28.16
C THR A 309 8.78 -1.69 -27.57
N ASP A 310 9.74 -1.34 -28.40
CA ASP A 310 11.11 -1.03 -28.00
C ASP A 310 11.39 0.42 -28.36
N VAL A 311 11.35 1.28 -27.36
CA VAL A 311 11.41 2.74 -27.54
C VAL A 311 12.79 3.24 -27.20
N MET A 312 13.41 3.95 -28.13
CA MET A 312 14.65 4.69 -27.89
C MET A 312 14.31 6.15 -27.61
N ILE A 313 14.66 6.63 -26.42
CA ILE A 313 14.51 8.03 -26.02
C ILE A 313 15.84 8.78 -26.09
N LYS A 314 15.78 10.11 -26.08
CA LYS A 314 16.97 10.98 -26.08
C LYS A 314 17.94 10.63 -24.95
N GLU A 315 19.23 10.79 -25.23
CA GLU A 315 20.33 10.62 -24.27
C GLU A 315 20.04 11.31 -22.92
N GLY A 316 20.26 10.56 -21.83
CA GLY A 316 20.14 11.07 -20.46
C GLY A 316 18.70 11.30 -19.99
N LYS A 317 17.69 10.92 -20.78
CA LYS A 317 16.27 11.01 -20.39
C LYS A 317 15.72 9.76 -19.73
N ASN A 318 16.47 8.67 -19.67
CA ASN A 318 16.05 7.42 -19.02
C ASN A 318 15.75 7.58 -17.53
N MET A 319 16.48 8.47 -16.84
CA MET A 319 16.33 8.74 -15.41
C MET A 319 15.45 9.97 -15.11
N GLU A 320 14.85 10.59 -16.12
CA GLU A 320 14.00 11.76 -15.96
C GLU A 320 12.56 11.43 -16.35
N ARG A 321 11.59 11.88 -15.54
CA ARG A 321 10.14 11.63 -15.70
C ARG A 321 9.62 11.70 -17.13
N PRO A 322 9.98 12.75 -17.91
CA PRO A 322 9.49 12.87 -19.28
C PRO A 322 9.91 11.72 -20.20
N GLY A 323 11.03 11.03 -19.94
CA GLY A 323 11.54 9.92 -20.74
C GLY A 323 10.65 8.68 -20.71
N PRO A 324 10.45 8.01 -19.54
CA PRO A 324 9.50 6.91 -19.43
C PRO A 324 8.09 7.33 -19.87
N MET A 325 7.62 8.52 -19.49
CA MET A 325 6.31 9.03 -19.94
C MET A 325 6.20 9.09 -21.47
N ALA A 326 7.26 9.49 -22.17
CA ALA A 326 7.30 9.52 -23.63
C ALA A 326 7.18 8.11 -24.24
N ALA A 327 7.91 7.14 -23.70
CA ALA A 327 7.84 5.74 -24.16
C ALA A 327 6.44 5.13 -24.00
N HIS A 328 5.79 5.42 -22.87
CA HIS A 328 4.43 4.98 -22.62
C HIS A 328 3.40 5.68 -23.51
N LYS A 329 3.53 6.99 -23.78
CA LYS A 329 2.62 7.71 -24.70
C LYS A 329 2.65 7.18 -26.12
N VAL A 330 3.83 6.94 -26.69
CA VAL A 330 3.93 6.40 -28.06
C VAL A 330 3.41 4.96 -28.14
N THR A 331 3.55 4.19 -27.06
CA THR A 331 2.99 2.84 -26.97
C THR A 331 1.46 2.86 -26.81
N ASP A 332 0.91 3.75 -25.99
CA ASP A 332 -0.54 3.91 -25.83
C ASP A 332 -1.20 4.43 -27.12
N TYR A 333 -0.49 5.22 -27.94
CA TYR A 333 -0.98 5.61 -29.27
C TYR A 333 -1.29 4.39 -30.15
N ILE A 334 -0.39 3.40 -30.17
CA ILE A 334 -0.60 2.13 -30.89
C ILE A 334 -1.75 1.35 -30.27
N THR A 335 -1.76 1.26 -28.94
CA THR A 335 -2.82 0.56 -28.20
C THR A 335 -4.19 1.18 -28.47
N GLN A 336 -4.28 2.51 -28.58
CA GLN A 336 -5.52 3.20 -28.88
C GLN A 336 -6.07 2.84 -30.27
N GLU A 337 -5.21 2.71 -31.29
CA GLU A 337 -5.66 2.26 -32.62
C GLU A 337 -6.23 0.82 -32.55
N ILE A 338 -5.65 -0.04 -31.69
CA ILE A 338 -6.17 -1.38 -31.42
C ILE A 338 -7.50 -1.32 -30.64
N ARG A 339 -7.65 -0.42 -29.67
CA ARG A 339 -8.92 -0.19 -28.93
C ARG A 339 -10.05 0.20 -29.88
N GLU A 340 -9.78 1.10 -30.83
CA GLU A 340 -10.76 1.51 -31.85
C GLU A 340 -11.14 0.36 -32.80
N ALA A 341 -10.24 -0.56 -33.09
CA ALA A 341 -10.58 -1.81 -33.80
C ALA A 341 -11.47 -2.71 -32.93
N LEU A 342 -11.12 -2.90 -31.64
CA LEU A 342 -11.84 -3.73 -30.68
C LEU A 342 -13.30 -3.27 -30.44
N LYS A 343 -13.55 -1.96 -30.43
CA LYS A 343 -14.91 -1.39 -30.35
C LYS A 343 -15.83 -1.84 -31.49
N LYS A 344 -15.28 -2.13 -32.67
CA LYS A 344 -16.03 -2.51 -33.87
C LYS A 344 -16.28 -4.01 -33.99
N VAL A 345 -15.65 -4.83 -33.15
CA VAL A 345 -15.72 -6.29 -33.21
C VAL A 345 -17.11 -6.79 -32.83
N ASN A 346 -17.62 -7.81 -33.52
CA ASN A 346 -18.89 -8.43 -33.15
C ASN A 346 -18.75 -9.31 -31.89
N GLU A 347 -19.82 -9.42 -31.10
CA GLU A 347 -19.81 -10.20 -29.85
C GLU A 347 -19.66 -11.71 -30.04
N ASP A 348 -19.76 -12.23 -31.27
CA ASP A 348 -19.56 -13.64 -31.59
C ASP A 348 -18.17 -14.19 -31.18
N LEU A 349 -17.20 -13.30 -30.98
CA LEU A 349 -15.83 -13.64 -30.55
C LEU A 349 -15.64 -13.62 -29.02
N VAL A 350 -16.69 -13.30 -28.26
CA VAL A 350 -16.63 -13.30 -26.79
C VAL A 350 -16.53 -14.74 -26.30
N ILE A 351 -15.41 -15.07 -25.67
CA ILE A 351 -15.16 -16.41 -25.11
C ILE A 351 -15.43 -16.50 -23.61
N LYS A 352 -15.38 -15.36 -22.92
CA LYS A 352 -15.52 -15.27 -21.47
C LYS A 352 -16.14 -13.93 -21.10
N THR A 353 -16.98 -13.95 -20.08
CA THR A 353 -17.56 -12.76 -19.49
C THR A 353 -17.38 -12.83 -17.98
N GLU A 354 -16.85 -11.78 -17.38
CA GLU A 354 -16.74 -11.64 -15.93
C GLU A 354 -17.61 -10.48 -15.46
N GLU A 355 -18.32 -10.69 -14.36
CA GLU A 355 -19.11 -9.65 -13.71
C GLU A 355 -18.59 -9.43 -12.30
N TYR A 356 -18.27 -8.18 -11.98
CA TYR A 356 -17.84 -7.75 -10.66
C TYR A 356 -18.91 -6.82 -10.09
N VAL A 357 -19.34 -7.12 -8.86
CA VAL A 357 -20.35 -6.33 -8.16
C VAL A 357 -19.73 -5.78 -6.90
N GLN A 358 -19.64 -4.46 -6.81
CA GLN A 358 -19.27 -3.83 -5.54
C GLN A 358 -20.49 -3.81 -4.63
N LYS A 359 -20.33 -4.40 -3.45
CA LYS A 359 -21.33 -4.43 -2.40
C LYS A 359 -20.89 -3.58 -1.22
N ARG A 360 -21.87 -3.07 -0.47
CA ARG A 360 -21.70 -2.55 0.88
C ARG A 360 -22.42 -3.49 1.82
N ARG A 361 -21.74 -3.90 2.88
CA ARG A 361 -22.25 -4.88 3.85
C ARG A 361 -22.45 -4.22 5.21
N PRO A 362 -23.63 -3.64 5.50
CA PRO A 362 -23.86 -3.00 6.79
C PRO A 362 -23.64 -3.95 7.96
N ASN A 363 -23.04 -3.46 9.05
CA ASN A 363 -22.63 -4.22 10.25
C ASN A 363 -21.49 -5.23 10.06
N LYS A 364 -20.88 -5.32 8.88
CA LYS A 364 -19.61 -6.02 8.70
C LYS A 364 -18.44 -5.07 8.96
N LYS A 365 -17.26 -5.63 9.20
CA LYS A 365 -16.05 -4.84 9.45
C LYS A 365 -15.69 -4.07 8.20
N LYS A 366 -15.74 -2.74 8.29
CA LYS A 366 -15.50 -1.85 7.16
C LYS A 366 -14.01 -1.64 6.98
N ILE A 367 -13.50 -1.99 5.81
CA ILE A 367 -12.07 -1.93 5.54
C ILE A 367 -11.73 -1.08 4.33
N VAL A 368 -10.48 -0.63 4.25
CA VAL A 368 -9.89 -0.05 3.04
C VAL A 368 -8.59 -0.77 2.69
N ILE A 369 -8.27 -0.76 1.40
CA ILE A 369 -6.94 -1.10 0.92
C ILE A 369 -6.24 0.22 0.59
N VAL A 370 -5.06 0.44 1.15
CA VAL A 370 -4.20 1.57 0.83
C VAL A 370 -3.05 1.05 -0.02
N LYS A 371 -3.00 1.43 -1.29
CA LYS A 371 -1.85 1.13 -2.15
C LYS A 371 -0.97 2.36 -2.26
N GLU A 372 0.20 2.28 -1.65
CA GLU A 372 1.30 3.18 -1.95
C GLU A 372 1.82 2.87 -3.36
N ILE A 373 1.78 3.87 -4.22
CA ILE A 373 2.15 3.78 -5.63
C ILE A 373 3.31 4.73 -5.92
N MET A 374 4.07 4.44 -6.97
CA MET A 374 5.21 5.26 -7.35
C MET A 374 4.85 6.75 -7.47
N GLY A 375 5.64 7.59 -6.79
CA GLY A 375 5.40 9.03 -6.67
C GLY A 375 6.65 9.84 -6.32
N GLN A 376 7.84 9.25 -6.45
CA GLN A 376 9.11 9.89 -6.08
C GLN A 376 9.52 11.00 -7.06
N GLY A 377 8.98 10.99 -8.28
CA GLY A 377 9.53 11.79 -9.37
C GLY A 377 10.77 11.12 -9.96
N ALA A 378 11.62 11.90 -10.63
CA ALA A 378 12.61 11.34 -11.56
C ALA A 378 11.88 10.38 -12.52
N MET A 379 12.32 9.14 -12.70
CA MET A 379 11.68 8.14 -13.55
C MET A 379 10.43 7.45 -12.94
N HIS A 380 10.19 7.56 -11.62
CA HIS A 380 9.10 6.85 -10.92
C HIS A 380 7.84 7.71 -10.80
N ASP A 381 6.77 7.27 -11.45
CA ASP A 381 5.46 7.89 -11.36
C ASP A 381 4.42 6.88 -11.84
N ASN A 382 3.15 7.13 -11.57
CA ASN A 382 2.04 6.36 -12.14
C ASN A 382 0.98 7.34 -12.64
N TYR A 383 0.32 6.98 -13.74
CA TYR A 383 -0.84 7.71 -14.25
C TYR A 383 -2.11 7.16 -13.63
N ILE A 384 -2.97 8.08 -13.18
CA ILE A 384 -4.21 7.80 -12.46
C ILE A 384 -5.40 8.29 -13.28
N LEU A 385 -6.44 7.47 -13.33
CA LEU A 385 -7.76 7.71 -13.96
C LEU A 385 -7.67 8.15 -15.44
N PRO A 386 -7.07 7.33 -16.33
CA PRO A 386 -7.16 7.56 -17.77
C PRO A 386 -8.61 7.47 -18.29
N GLN A 387 -8.84 7.94 -19.52
CA GLN A 387 -10.14 7.81 -20.19
C GLN A 387 -10.46 6.37 -20.59
N GLU A 388 -9.45 5.63 -21.05
CA GLU A 388 -9.55 4.22 -21.42
C GLU A 388 -8.78 3.37 -20.40
N PRO A 389 -9.15 2.10 -20.16
CA PRO A 389 -8.42 1.19 -19.29
C PRO A 389 -6.92 1.20 -19.61
N VAL A 390 -6.09 1.51 -18.60
CA VAL A 390 -4.64 1.55 -18.73
C VAL A 390 -4.17 2.53 -19.85
N GLY A 391 -4.95 3.57 -20.14
CA GLY A 391 -4.58 4.60 -21.10
C GLY A 391 -3.61 5.65 -20.54
N VAL A 392 -3.15 6.54 -21.40
CA VAL A 392 -2.43 7.77 -21.01
C VAL A 392 -3.32 9.00 -21.18
N LEU A 393 -4.22 8.98 -22.17
CA LEU A 393 -5.09 10.12 -22.46
C LEU A 393 -6.03 10.41 -21.28
N GLY A 394 -6.02 11.67 -20.83
CA GLY A 394 -6.86 12.16 -19.72
C GLY A 394 -6.33 11.83 -18.32
N ALA A 395 -5.36 10.94 -18.20
CA ALA A 395 -4.77 10.59 -16.91
C ALA A 395 -4.01 11.76 -16.29
N LYS A 396 -3.86 11.70 -14.96
CA LYS A 396 -3.01 12.60 -14.20
C LYS A 396 -1.90 11.80 -13.54
N ALA A 397 -0.69 12.32 -13.64
CA ALA A 397 0.44 11.72 -12.95
C ALA A 397 0.32 11.96 -11.45
N ASN A 398 0.69 10.96 -10.66
CA ASN A 398 0.58 10.97 -9.22
C ASN A 398 1.38 12.12 -8.59
N VAL A 399 2.60 12.34 -9.10
CA VAL A 399 3.47 13.46 -8.68
C VAL A 399 2.80 14.81 -8.89
N ASP A 400 2.11 15.01 -10.02
CA ASP A 400 1.43 16.27 -10.33
C ASP A 400 0.19 16.53 -9.46
N LEU A 401 -0.37 15.47 -8.87
CA LEU A 401 -1.43 15.55 -7.88
C LEU A 401 -0.89 15.80 -6.46
N GLY A 402 0.44 15.89 -6.32
CA GLY A 402 1.12 16.10 -5.03
C GLY A 402 1.21 14.85 -4.17
N ASN A 403 1.09 13.65 -4.76
CA ASN A 403 1.15 12.36 -4.07
C ASN A 403 0.10 12.18 -2.95
N VAL A 404 -0.92 13.05 -2.91
CA VAL A 404 -1.95 13.02 -1.87
C VAL A 404 -2.86 11.80 -2.05
N PRO A 405 -3.54 11.35 -0.98
CA PRO A 405 -4.47 10.23 -1.07
C PRO A 405 -5.60 10.46 -2.09
N ILE A 406 -5.77 9.51 -3.03
CA ILE A 406 -6.83 9.47 -4.03
C ILE A 406 -7.71 8.26 -3.72
N VAL A 407 -8.95 8.51 -3.31
CA VAL A 407 -9.93 7.45 -3.02
C VAL A 407 -10.63 7.02 -4.32
N VAL A 408 -10.54 5.73 -4.64
CA VAL A 408 -11.21 5.12 -5.79
C VAL A 408 -12.06 3.93 -5.37
N SER A 409 -12.95 3.51 -6.24
CA SER A 409 -13.69 2.27 -6.05
C SER A 409 -12.83 1.04 -6.35
N PRO A 410 -13.09 -0.12 -5.70
CA PRO A 410 -12.50 -1.40 -6.06
C PRO A 410 -12.65 -1.73 -7.56
N LEU A 411 -13.81 -1.40 -8.14
CA LEU A 411 -14.07 -1.66 -9.56
C LEU A 411 -13.30 -0.73 -10.50
N GLN A 412 -12.84 0.45 -10.06
CA GLN A 412 -11.96 1.31 -10.85
C GLN A 412 -10.54 0.77 -10.92
N VAL A 413 -10.09 0.02 -9.91
CA VAL A 413 -8.75 -0.63 -9.88
C VAL A 413 -8.70 -1.82 -10.83
N LEU A 414 -9.65 -2.75 -10.67
CA LEU A 414 -10.15 -3.58 -11.78
C LEU A 414 -10.62 -2.59 -12.88
N ASP A 415 -10.93 -2.86 -14.12
CA ASP A 415 -11.10 -1.80 -15.15
C ASP A 415 -9.92 -0.85 -15.47
N GLY A 416 -8.84 -0.78 -14.67
CA GLY A 416 -7.57 -0.19 -15.10
C GLY A 416 -7.45 1.33 -14.91
N CYS A 417 -7.82 1.85 -13.74
CA CYS A 417 -7.58 3.26 -13.39
C CYS A 417 -6.12 3.61 -13.13
N ILE A 418 -5.21 2.63 -13.06
CA ILE A 418 -3.77 2.86 -12.94
C ILE A 418 -3.10 2.43 -14.23
N HIS A 419 -2.27 3.32 -14.77
CA HIS A 419 -1.28 3.03 -15.79
C HIS A 419 0.09 3.19 -15.14
N ALA A 420 0.77 2.07 -14.95
CA ALA A 420 2.06 1.99 -14.29
C ALA A 420 3.17 2.47 -15.22
N LEU A 421 4.12 3.28 -14.71
CA LEU A 421 5.37 3.58 -15.42
C LEU A 421 6.49 2.74 -14.80
N THR A 422 7.67 3.32 -14.56
CA THR A 422 8.84 2.62 -14.02
C THR A 422 8.74 2.44 -12.50
N CYS A 423 9.29 1.33 -11.99
CA CYS A 423 9.50 1.07 -10.56
C CYS A 423 11.00 0.98 -10.26
N ILE A 424 11.32 0.94 -8.96
CA ILE A 424 12.65 0.71 -8.41
C ILE A 424 13.24 -0.58 -8.97
N GLY A 425 12.58 -1.73 -8.78
CA GLY A 425 13.10 -3.05 -9.19
C GLY A 425 12.10 -3.92 -9.97
N PRO A 426 12.53 -4.75 -10.94
CA PRO A 426 11.65 -5.58 -11.75
C PRO A 426 10.86 -6.66 -10.99
N ALA A 427 11.43 -7.32 -9.99
CA ALA A 427 10.80 -8.42 -9.28
C ALA A 427 9.62 -7.95 -8.42
N SER A 428 9.70 -6.75 -7.88
CA SER A 428 8.65 -6.13 -7.05
C SER A 428 7.70 -5.23 -7.86
N LYS A 429 7.90 -5.09 -9.18
CA LYS A 429 7.07 -4.22 -10.02
C LYS A 429 5.62 -4.68 -10.07
N GLU A 430 4.71 -3.77 -9.76
CA GLU A 430 3.30 -3.89 -10.11
C GLU A 430 3.05 -3.19 -11.45
N THR A 431 2.94 -3.97 -12.53
CA THR A 431 2.61 -3.45 -13.86
C THR A 431 1.16 -3.00 -13.93
N SER A 432 0.77 -2.29 -14.99
CA SER A 432 -0.63 -1.91 -15.23
C SER A 432 -1.56 -3.12 -15.26
N ARG A 433 -1.07 -4.26 -15.77
CA ARG A 433 -1.79 -5.53 -15.74
C ARG A 433 -1.97 -6.08 -14.33
N HIS A 434 -1.02 -5.84 -13.41
CA HIS A 434 -1.16 -6.19 -12.00
C HIS A 434 -2.36 -5.46 -11.39
N TYR A 435 -2.44 -4.13 -11.53
CA TYR A 435 -3.57 -3.35 -11.03
C TYR A 435 -4.89 -3.78 -11.70
N PHE A 436 -4.88 -4.09 -13.00
CA PHE A 436 -6.07 -4.60 -13.69
C PHE A 436 -6.55 -5.97 -13.17
N ARG A 437 -5.68 -6.72 -12.50
CA ARG A 437 -5.91 -8.06 -11.92
C ARG A 437 -5.63 -8.09 -10.41
N GLU A 438 -5.84 -6.96 -9.73
CA GLU A 438 -5.36 -6.73 -8.37
C GLU A 438 -5.86 -7.82 -7.40
N PRO A 439 -4.97 -8.71 -6.90
CA PRO A 439 -5.39 -9.88 -6.12
C PRO A 439 -6.04 -9.53 -4.79
N LEU A 440 -5.56 -8.49 -4.10
CA LEU A 440 -6.05 -8.10 -2.79
C LEU A 440 -7.48 -7.54 -2.85
N VAL A 441 -7.77 -6.74 -3.88
CA VAL A 441 -9.10 -6.22 -4.19
C VAL A 441 -10.04 -7.36 -4.54
N LEU A 442 -9.60 -8.30 -5.37
CA LEU A 442 -10.42 -9.46 -5.75
C LEU A 442 -10.79 -10.31 -4.53
N GLU A 443 -9.82 -10.66 -3.69
CA GLU A 443 -10.07 -11.46 -2.49
C GLU A 443 -10.91 -10.69 -1.45
N ALA A 444 -10.66 -9.40 -1.24
CA ALA A 444 -11.43 -8.59 -0.28
C ALA A 444 -12.88 -8.35 -0.74
N MET A 445 -13.14 -8.27 -2.05
CA MET A 445 -14.50 -8.12 -2.57
C MET A 445 -15.37 -9.37 -2.35
N ILE A 446 -14.79 -10.56 -2.48
CA ILE A 446 -15.52 -11.82 -2.33
C ILE A 446 -15.69 -12.25 -0.86
N ASP A 447 -14.91 -11.70 0.05
CA ASP A 447 -14.99 -12.01 1.48
C ASP A 447 -16.28 -11.44 2.12
N GLU A 448 -17.22 -12.30 2.53
CA GLU A 448 -18.52 -11.90 3.07
C GLU A 448 -18.49 -11.33 4.51
N GLU A 449 -17.36 -11.46 5.21
CA GLU A 449 -17.19 -10.93 6.57
C GLU A 449 -16.70 -9.48 6.58
N LEU A 450 -16.19 -9.01 5.45
CA LEU A 450 -15.61 -7.69 5.27
C LEU A 450 -16.50 -6.79 4.43
N ASP A 451 -16.43 -5.49 4.66
CA ASP A 451 -17.10 -4.47 3.86
C ASP A 451 -16.05 -3.56 3.24
N LEU A 452 -15.52 -3.97 2.07
CA LEU A 452 -14.51 -3.20 1.34
C LEU A 452 -15.10 -1.86 0.87
N ALA A 453 -14.68 -0.78 1.53
CA ALA A 453 -15.19 0.56 1.29
C ALA A 453 -14.61 1.22 0.05
N ALA A 454 -13.30 1.17 -0.06
CA ALA A 454 -12.55 1.81 -1.14
C ALA A 454 -11.15 1.23 -1.24
N VAL A 455 -10.49 1.58 -2.34
CA VAL A 455 -9.04 1.55 -2.46
C VAL A 455 -8.54 2.98 -2.43
N ILE A 456 -7.46 3.24 -1.70
CA ILE A 456 -6.84 4.55 -1.58
C ILE A 456 -5.45 4.46 -2.17
N PHE A 457 -5.20 5.20 -3.25
CA PHE A 457 -3.85 5.37 -3.77
C PHE A 457 -3.17 6.52 -3.06
N VAL A 458 -1.93 6.34 -2.64
CA VAL A 458 -1.10 7.39 -2.03
C VAL A 458 0.29 7.31 -2.65
N GLY A 459 0.91 8.45 -2.94
CA GLY A 459 2.25 8.43 -3.53
C GLY A 459 3.35 8.31 -2.49
N SER A 460 4.57 8.02 -2.95
CA SER A 460 5.81 8.01 -2.16
C SER A 460 6.72 9.20 -2.54
N PRO A 461 6.51 10.41 -1.99
CA PRO A 461 7.32 11.57 -2.31
C PRO A 461 8.82 11.35 -2.06
N GLN A 462 9.67 12.01 -2.85
CA GLN A 462 11.11 11.96 -2.61
C GLN A 462 11.53 12.73 -1.34
N ALA A 463 10.89 13.87 -1.08
CA ALA A 463 11.25 14.73 0.04
C ALA A 463 10.63 14.23 1.36
N ASN A 464 11.47 13.99 2.38
CA ASN A 464 11.02 13.49 3.68
C ASN A 464 9.89 14.31 4.33
N SER A 465 9.91 15.64 4.21
CA SER A 465 8.82 16.49 4.72
C SER A 465 7.49 16.22 4.06
N GLU A 466 7.50 15.85 2.77
CA GLU A 466 6.30 15.53 2.00
C GLU A 466 5.79 14.13 2.35
N LYS A 467 6.67 13.15 2.60
CA LYS A 467 6.32 11.80 3.09
C LYS A 467 5.39 11.85 4.31
N PHE A 468 5.78 12.63 5.32
CA PHE A 468 4.97 12.82 6.53
C PHE A 468 3.72 13.67 6.30
N TYR A 469 3.76 14.60 5.34
CA TYR A 469 2.60 15.42 4.98
C TYR A 469 1.50 14.57 4.35
N VAL A 470 1.85 13.74 3.34
CA VAL A 470 0.87 12.87 2.67
C VAL A 470 0.34 11.79 3.61
N SER A 471 1.18 11.23 4.48
CA SER A 471 0.77 10.24 5.49
C SER A 471 -0.24 10.80 6.49
N LYS A 472 -0.08 12.06 6.92
CA LYS A 472 -1.07 12.72 7.80
C LYS A 472 -2.42 12.90 7.13
N LEU A 473 -2.43 13.29 5.85
CA LEU A 473 -3.65 13.39 5.05
C LEU A 473 -4.31 12.02 4.86
N LEU A 474 -3.50 10.97 4.66
CA LEU A 474 -4.00 9.60 4.56
C LEU A 474 -4.69 9.19 5.86
N GLY A 475 -4.04 9.37 7.01
CA GLY A 475 -4.63 9.04 8.31
C GLY A 475 -5.97 9.75 8.53
N MET A 476 -6.06 11.05 8.24
CA MET A 476 -7.33 11.80 8.31
C MET A 476 -8.38 11.30 7.31
N THR A 477 -7.97 10.89 6.11
CA THR A 477 -8.88 10.33 5.09
C THR A 477 -9.49 9.03 5.58
N VAL A 478 -8.68 8.12 6.15
CA VAL A 478 -9.16 6.85 6.69
C VAL A 478 -10.04 7.06 7.93
N GLU A 479 -9.66 7.98 8.83
CA GLU A 479 -10.46 8.33 10.01
C GLU A 479 -11.85 8.86 9.64
N ALA A 480 -11.91 9.80 8.68
CA ALA A 480 -13.16 10.40 8.23
C ALA A 480 -14.11 9.40 7.54
N MET A 481 -13.62 8.21 7.18
CA MET A 481 -14.40 7.15 6.57
C MET A 481 -14.94 6.14 7.58
N ASP A 482 -14.72 6.30 8.89
CA ASP A 482 -15.15 5.36 9.94
C ASP A 482 -14.73 3.90 9.64
N ILE A 483 -13.43 3.71 9.38
CA ILE A 483 -12.85 2.42 8.98
C ILE A 483 -12.46 1.59 10.22
N ASP A 484 -12.78 0.29 10.22
CA ASP A 484 -12.38 -0.66 11.26
C ASP A 484 -10.95 -1.21 11.04
N GLY A 485 -10.55 -1.41 9.78
CA GLY A 485 -9.25 -1.98 9.44
C GLY A 485 -8.70 -1.54 8.08
N ALA A 486 -7.39 -1.52 7.94
CA ALA A 486 -6.71 -1.14 6.70
C ALA A 486 -5.62 -2.15 6.33
N ILE A 487 -5.48 -2.42 5.03
CA ILE A 487 -4.32 -3.13 4.49
C ILE A 487 -3.50 -2.11 3.71
N VAL A 488 -2.28 -1.83 4.15
CA VAL A 488 -1.35 -0.93 3.49
C VAL A 488 -0.36 -1.77 2.69
N THR A 489 -0.15 -1.44 1.42
CA THR A 489 0.81 -2.13 0.55
C THR A 489 1.66 -1.13 -0.21
N THR A 490 2.89 -1.48 -0.54
CA THR A 490 3.79 -0.66 -1.37
C THR A 490 4.43 -1.51 -2.47
N GLU A 491 4.48 -0.98 -3.70
CA GLU A 491 5.38 -1.50 -4.73
C GLU A 491 6.81 -0.97 -4.52
N GLY A 492 7.81 -1.78 -4.84
CA GLY A 492 9.22 -1.45 -4.58
C GLY A 492 9.66 -1.70 -3.12
N PHE A 493 10.87 -1.23 -2.80
CA PHE A 493 11.52 -1.38 -1.50
C PHE A 493 12.52 -0.24 -1.28
N GLY A 494 13.08 -0.11 -0.07
CA GLY A 494 14.08 0.92 0.24
C GLY A 494 13.46 2.25 0.65
N ASN A 495 13.68 3.33 -0.10
CA ASN A 495 13.23 4.69 0.30
C ASN A 495 11.70 4.82 0.46
N ASN A 496 10.94 3.98 -0.24
CA ASN A 496 9.48 3.88 -0.14
C ASN A 496 9.04 3.31 1.22
N HIS A 497 9.87 2.48 1.86
CA HIS A 497 9.52 1.90 3.16
C HIS A 497 9.33 2.94 4.26
N VAL A 498 9.90 4.15 4.10
CA VAL A 498 9.68 5.28 5.01
C VAL A 498 8.25 5.79 4.92
N ASP A 499 7.71 5.94 3.70
CA ASP A 499 6.31 6.32 3.45
C ASP A 499 5.39 5.25 4.01
N PHE A 500 5.65 4.00 3.63
CA PHE A 500 4.89 2.82 4.04
C PHE A 500 4.78 2.70 5.55
N ALA A 501 5.90 2.83 6.28
CA ALA A 501 5.91 2.84 7.73
C ALA A 501 5.11 4.01 8.30
N SER A 502 5.24 5.21 7.72
CA SER A 502 4.50 6.40 8.15
C SER A 502 2.99 6.31 7.86
N HIS A 503 2.59 5.67 6.77
CA HIS A 503 1.20 5.39 6.44
C HIS A 503 0.58 4.47 7.49
N ILE A 504 1.27 3.38 7.85
CA ILE A 504 0.85 2.44 8.89
C ILE A 504 0.75 3.16 10.25
N GLU A 505 1.73 3.99 10.59
CA GLU A 505 1.73 4.74 11.85
C GLU A 505 0.54 5.72 11.94
N GLU A 506 0.31 6.49 10.89
CA GLU A 506 -0.79 7.46 10.87
C GLU A 506 -2.15 6.76 10.94
N ILE A 507 -2.35 5.61 10.29
CA ILE A 507 -3.60 4.87 10.43
C ILE A 507 -3.71 4.23 11.83
N GLY A 508 -2.67 3.53 12.28
CA GLY A 508 -2.68 2.78 13.54
C GLY A 508 -2.88 3.66 14.77
N ARG A 509 -2.27 4.86 14.82
CA ARG A 509 -2.42 5.78 15.96
C ARG A 509 -3.84 6.31 16.16
N ARG A 510 -4.73 6.09 15.20
CA ARG A 510 -6.16 6.44 15.28
C ARG A 510 -7.02 5.28 15.80
N GLY A 511 -6.39 4.20 16.24
CA GLY A 511 -7.08 3.02 16.79
C GLY A 511 -7.66 2.10 15.71
N ILE A 512 -7.16 2.16 14.48
CA ILE A 512 -7.59 1.32 13.35
C ILE A 512 -6.59 0.17 13.22
N SER A 513 -7.08 -1.07 13.08
CA SER A 513 -6.21 -2.23 12.86
C SER A 513 -5.54 -2.15 11.48
N VAL A 514 -4.23 -2.38 11.40
CA VAL A 514 -3.47 -2.25 10.15
C VAL A 514 -2.65 -3.50 9.88
N VAL A 515 -2.67 -3.96 8.62
CA VAL A 515 -1.72 -4.96 8.11
C VAL A 515 -0.88 -4.34 7.00
N GLY A 516 0.43 -4.43 7.10
CA GLY A 516 1.36 -4.02 6.06
C GLY A 516 1.71 -5.16 5.10
N MET A 517 1.82 -4.88 3.81
CA MET A 517 2.30 -5.81 2.78
C MET A 517 3.44 -5.16 1.97
N THR A 518 4.57 -5.82 1.85
CA THR A 518 5.69 -5.34 1.02
C THR A 518 6.68 -6.47 0.75
N PHE A 519 7.59 -6.28 -0.19
CA PHE A 519 8.79 -7.12 -0.28
C PHE A 519 9.76 -6.66 0.83
N ALA A 520 9.99 -7.52 1.82
CA ALA A 520 10.77 -7.22 3.04
C ALA A 520 11.85 -8.28 3.38
N ALA A 521 12.29 -9.04 2.38
CA ALA A 521 13.28 -10.10 2.57
C ALA A 521 14.71 -9.57 2.77
N VAL A 522 15.74 -10.38 2.53
CA VAL A 522 17.14 -10.09 2.89
C VAL A 522 17.64 -8.76 2.34
N GLN A 523 17.40 -8.51 1.04
CA GLN A 523 17.85 -7.28 0.38
C GLN A 523 16.88 -6.10 0.58
N GLY A 524 15.59 -6.40 0.79
CA GLY A 524 14.53 -5.43 1.02
C GLY A 524 14.23 -5.19 2.50
N GLN A 525 15.14 -5.52 3.41
CA GLN A 525 14.85 -5.55 4.84
C GLN A 525 14.31 -4.19 5.31
N LEU A 526 13.22 -4.24 6.10
CA LEU A 526 12.65 -3.05 6.72
C LEU A 526 13.61 -2.51 7.78
N VAL A 527 14.33 -1.45 7.42
CA VAL A 527 15.21 -0.70 8.34
C VAL A 527 14.46 0.37 9.14
N VAL A 528 13.18 0.54 8.86
CA VAL A 528 12.26 1.45 9.56
C VAL A 528 11.12 0.66 10.17
N GLY A 529 10.69 1.06 11.35
CA GLY A 529 9.64 0.39 12.10
C GLY A 529 8.94 1.33 13.06
N ASN A 530 7.72 0.98 13.45
CA ASN A 530 6.98 1.63 14.53
C ASN A 530 6.07 0.61 15.21
N LYS A 531 5.48 0.98 16.35
CA LYS A 531 4.67 0.07 17.17
C LYS A 531 3.40 -0.46 16.50
N TYR A 532 2.96 0.14 15.39
CA TYR A 532 1.79 -0.29 14.61
C TYR A 532 2.15 -1.22 13.44
N MET A 533 3.44 -1.51 13.22
CA MET A 533 3.93 -2.46 12.21
C MET A 533 4.06 -3.89 12.80
N ASN A 534 3.17 -4.27 13.71
CA ASN A 534 3.15 -5.59 14.34
C ASN A 534 2.58 -6.69 13.42
N ALA A 535 1.78 -6.31 12.41
CA ALA A 535 1.13 -7.23 11.48
C ALA A 535 1.65 -7.00 10.05
N MET A 536 2.52 -7.90 9.59
CA MET A 536 3.24 -7.74 8.32
C MET A 536 3.17 -9.01 7.47
N VAL A 537 2.95 -8.84 6.16
CA VAL A 537 3.01 -9.90 5.15
C VAL A 537 4.12 -9.59 4.16
N ASP A 538 5.14 -10.44 4.12
CA ASP A 538 6.20 -10.36 3.11
C ASP A 538 5.74 -10.98 1.79
N ASN A 539 5.91 -10.22 0.70
CA ASN A 539 5.64 -10.62 -0.67
C ASN A 539 6.77 -11.44 -1.30
N ASN A 540 7.90 -11.68 -0.63
CA ASN A 540 8.99 -12.47 -1.21
C ASN A 540 8.54 -13.87 -1.68
N LYS A 541 8.95 -14.23 -2.90
CA LYS A 541 8.93 -15.61 -3.41
C LYS A 541 10.32 -16.10 -3.83
N SER A 542 11.29 -15.21 -3.94
CA SER A 542 12.68 -15.59 -4.24
C SER A 542 13.21 -16.55 -3.18
N GLU A 543 13.89 -17.61 -3.63
CA GLU A 543 14.49 -18.62 -2.75
C GLU A 543 15.53 -18.00 -1.82
N ASP A 544 16.33 -17.08 -2.37
CA ASP A 544 17.40 -16.38 -1.65
C ASP A 544 16.90 -15.12 -0.91
N GLY A 545 15.63 -14.75 -1.08
CA GLY A 545 15.05 -13.56 -0.45
C GLY A 545 15.59 -12.24 -1.01
N ILE A 546 15.87 -12.19 -2.32
CA ILE A 546 16.49 -11.06 -3.00
C ILE A 546 15.59 -10.45 -4.09
N GLU A 547 15.94 -9.24 -4.49
CA GLU A 547 15.54 -8.69 -5.79
C GLU A 547 16.42 -9.38 -6.85
N ASN A 548 15.87 -10.36 -7.56
CA ASN A 548 16.59 -11.16 -8.56
C ASN A 548 16.45 -10.65 -10.00
N GLU A 549 15.86 -9.47 -10.19
CA GLU A 549 15.64 -8.77 -11.46
C GLU A 549 14.70 -9.49 -12.45
N ILE A 550 14.09 -10.59 -12.02
CA ILE A 550 13.09 -11.34 -12.79
C ILE A 550 11.74 -10.68 -12.60
N LEU A 551 11.17 -10.18 -13.70
CA LEU A 551 9.92 -9.42 -13.68
C LEU A 551 8.82 -10.13 -12.89
N SER A 552 8.22 -9.40 -11.93
CA SER A 552 7.08 -9.83 -11.10
C SER A 552 7.33 -11.01 -10.15
N ASN A 553 8.58 -11.45 -9.91
CA ASN A 553 8.83 -12.59 -9.03
C ASN A 553 8.33 -12.39 -7.59
N ASN A 554 8.59 -11.22 -7.02
CA ASN A 554 8.26 -10.84 -5.65
C ASN A 554 7.03 -9.91 -5.57
N CYS A 555 6.20 -9.86 -6.61
CA CYS A 555 4.98 -9.05 -6.59
C CYS A 555 3.86 -9.74 -5.79
N LEU A 556 2.91 -8.95 -5.30
CA LEU A 556 1.72 -9.43 -4.57
C LEU A 556 0.94 -10.45 -5.42
N CYS A 557 0.69 -11.62 -4.86
CA CYS A 557 -0.12 -12.67 -5.49
C CYS A 557 -1.31 -13.04 -4.60
N LYS A 558 -2.19 -13.90 -5.12
CA LYS A 558 -3.38 -14.36 -4.40
C LYS A 558 -3.05 -14.99 -3.04
N GLU A 559 -1.95 -15.75 -2.94
CA GLU A 559 -1.47 -16.32 -1.67
C GLU A 559 -1.19 -15.25 -0.61
N ASP A 560 -0.67 -14.08 -1.00
CA ASP A 560 -0.34 -12.99 -0.09
C ASP A 560 -1.59 -12.22 0.31
N ALA A 561 -2.50 -11.98 -0.65
CA ALA A 561 -3.79 -11.35 -0.41
C ALA A 561 -4.61 -12.13 0.63
N ILE A 562 -4.65 -13.45 0.50
CA ILE A 562 -5.31 -14.33 1.48
C ILE A 562 -4.66 -14.15 2.86
N ARG A 563 -3.33 -14.25 2.96
CA ARG A 563 -2.62 -14.08 4.22
C ARG A 563 -2.93 -12.72 4.87
N ALA A 564 -2.93 -11.64 4.11
CA ALA A 564 -3.19 -10.30 4.62
C ALA A 564 -4.63 -10.13 5.12
N ILE A 565 -5.62 -10.69 4.40
CA ILE A 565 -7.02 -10.66 4.83
C ILE A 565 -7.22 -11.42 6.15
N TYR A 566 -6.69 -12.64 6.27
CA TYR A 566 -6.80 -13.41 7.51
C TYR A 566 -6.03 -12.76 8.66
N MET A 567 -4.85 -12.19 8.39
CA MET A 567 -4.09 -11.45 9.39
C MET A 567 -4.85 -10.20 9.88
N LEU A 568 -5.51 -9.47 8.98
CA LEU A 568 -6.31 -8.30 9.37
C LEU A 568 -7.51 -8.70 10.22
N LYS A 569 -8.18 -9.81 9.88
CA LYS A 569 -9.28 -10.35 10.69
C LYS A 569 -8.82 -10.72 12.09
N ALA A 570 -7.68 -11.40 12.22
CA ALA A 570 -7.09 -11.75 13.51
C ALA A 570 -6.75 -10.49 14.34
N GLU A 571 -6.12 -9.49 13.72
CA GLU A 571 -5.79 -8.21 14.36
C GLU A 571 -7.05 -7.48 14.85
N MET A 572 -8.08 -7.38 14.01
CA MET A 572 -9.38 -6.77 14.39
C MET A 572 -10.12 -7.56 15.48
N ALA A 573 -9.88 -8.86 15.60
CA ALA A 573 -10.40 -9.71 16.66
C ALA A 573 -9.59 -9.60 17.97
N GLY A 574 -8.47 -8.87 17.97
CA GLY A 574 -7.57 -8.74 19.11
C GLY A 574 -6.74 -10.01 19.38
N GLU A 575 -6.56 -10.85 18.36
CA GLU A 575 -5.68 -12.01 18.46
C GLU A 575 -4.21 -11.57 18.51
N LYS A 576 -3.40 -12.34 19.23
CA LYS A 576 -1.97 -12.02 19.35
C LYS A 576 -1.23 -12.46 18.08
N ILE A 577 -0.72 -11.49 17.32
CA ILE A 577 0.23 -11.74 16.24
C ILE A 577 1.63 -11.92 16.84
N LEU A 578 2.32 -12.98 16.43
CA LEU A 578 3.68 -13.27 16.86
C LEU A 578 4.66 -12.38 16.10
N SER A 579 5.67 -11.86 16.81
CA SER A 579 6.77 -11.14 16.18
C SER A 579 7.54 -12.08 15.24
N PRO A 580 7.99 -11.60 14.08
CA PRO A 580 8.82 -12.39 13.18
C PRO A 580 10.21 -12.65 13.77
N ASP A 581 10.91 -13.62 13.21
CA ASP A 581 12.33 -13.79 13.48
C ASP A 581 13.13 -12.56 13.03
N ARG A 582 14.27 -12.31 13.66
CA ARG A 582 15.11 -11.14 13.37
C ARG A 582 15.71 -11.16 11.95
N LYS A 583 15.87 -12.36 11.39
CA LYS A 583 16.30 -12.56 10.00
C LYS A 583 15.12 -13.10 9.20
N TYR A 584 15.10 -12.76 7.92
CA TYR A 584 14.13 -13.31 6.99
C TYR A 584 14.09 -14.85 7.07
N SER A 585 12.89 -15.40 7.13
CA SER A 585 12.63 -16.84 7.12
C SER A 585 11.38 -17.15 6.32
N SER A 586 11.51 -18.03 5.33
CA SER A 586 10.39 -18.52 4.53
C SER A 586 9.39 -19.36 5.35
N GLU A 587 9.81 -19.87 6.51
CA GLU A 587 8.95 -20.65 7.42
C GLU A 587 7.78 -19.81 7.95
N VAL A 588 7.95 -18.50 8.15
CA VAL A 588 6.87 -17.61 8.60
C VAL A 588 5.70 -17.64 7.61
N LYS A 589 6.00 -17.54 6.31
CA LYS A 589 5.00 -17.66 5.23
C LYS A 589 4.31 -19.02 5.29
N LEU A 590 5.08 -20.11 5.34
CA LEU A 590 4.53 -21.47 5.32
C LEU A 590 3.65 -21.75 6.56
N ASN A 591 4.05 -21.26 7.72
CA ASN A 591 3.27 -21.37 8.96
C ASN A 591 1.95 -20.60 8.87
N ASN A 592 1.94 -19.39 8.30
CA ASN A 592 0.68 -18.64 8.08
C ASN A 592 -0.27 -19.42 7.15
N ILE A 593 0.27 -19.97 6.06
CA ILE A 593 -0.52 -20.78 5.11
C ILE A 593 -1.15 -21.97 5.81
N ASP A 594 -0.34 -22.79 6.52
CA ASP A 594 -0.83 -23.98 7.22
C ASP A 594 -1.90 -23.64 8.29
N LEU A 595 -1.75 -22.53 9.00
CA LEU A 595 -2.76 -22.04 9.94
C LEU A 595 -4.09 -21.68 9.26
N ILE A 596 -4.03 -20.98 8.12
CA ILE A 596 -5.22 -20.60 7.35
C ILE A 596 -5.88 -21.84 6.73
N GLU A 597 -5.10 -22.74 6.14
CA GLU A 597 -5.63 -23.99 5.56
C GLU A 597 -6.32 -24.86 6.62
N LYS A 598 -5.72 -24.98 7.81
CA LYS A 598 -6.34 -25.69 8.95
C LYS A 598 -7.62 -25.02 9.45
N GLY A 599 -7.63 -23.68 9.52
CA GLY A 599 -8.79 -22.92 9.99
C GLY A 599 -9.96 -22.92 9.01
N THR A 600 -9.67 -22.94 7.71
CA THR A 600 -10.68 -22.79 6.65
C THR A 600 -11.07 -24.10 5.97
N GLY A 601 -10.20 -25.12 6.02
CA GLY A 601 -10.33 -26.35 5.25
C GLY A 601 -10.04 -26.17 3.75
N ASN A 602 -9.66 -24.96 3.30
CA ASN A 602 -9.37 -24.66 1.91
C ASN A 602 -7.86 -24.68 1.67
N LYS A 603 -7.44 -25.31 0.58
CA LYS A 603 -6.03 -25.31 0.17
C LYS A 603 -5.68 -23.99 -0.50
N ILE A 604 -4.52 -23.41 -0.16
CA ILE A 604 -3.95 -22.23 -0.79
C ILE A 604 -2.88 -22.69 -1.79
N GLU A 605 -3.08 -22.33 -3.06
CA GLU A 605 -2.09 -22.61 -4.09
C GLU A 605 -0.95 -21.60 -4.03
N LEU A 606 0.26 -22.09 -3.80
CA LEU A 606 1.47 -21.29 -3.81
C LEU A 606 1.98 -21.17 -5.25
N VAL A 607 2.34 -19.96 -5.63
CA VAL A 607 2.93 -19.67 -6.94
C VAL A 607 4.39 -20.14 -6.98
N GLU A 608 4.82 -20.64 -8.14
CA GLU A 608 6.21 -21.05 -8.38
C GLU A 608 7.17 -19.85 -8.32
N ASN A 609 8.40 -20.06 -7.87
CA ASN A 609 9.46 -19.06 -7.88
C ASN A 609 10.41 -19.23 -9.09
N GLU A 610 11.52 -18.49 -9.11
CA GLU A 610 12.52 -18.51 -10.18
C GLU A 610 13.10 -19.90 -10.48
N GLY A 611 13.06 -20.83 -9.52
CA GLY A 611 13.52 -22.21 -9.72
C GLY A 611 12.70 -23.00 -10.75
N SER A 612 11.53 -22.51 -11.16
CA SER A 612 10.72 -23.12 -12.22
C SER A 612 11.06 -22.62 -13.63
N LEU A 613 11.88 -21.58 -13.75
CA LEU A 613 12.35 -21.09 -15.04
C LEU A 613 13.39 -22.03 -15.62
N LYS A 614 13.44 -22.10 -16.96
CA LYS A 614 14.51 -22.84 -17.63
C LYS A 614 15.78 -22.01 -17.50
N LEU A 615 16.75 -22.49 -16.75
CA LEU A 615 18.09 -21.91 -16.73
C LEU A 615 18.93 -22.67 -17.75
N GLU A 616 19.65 -22.00 -18.66
CA GLU A 616 20.77 -22.65 -19.33
C GLU A 616 21.81 -23.11 -18.28
N GLU A 617 22.35 -24.31 -18.46
CA GLU A 617 23.61 -24.69 -17.82
C GLU A 617 24.68 -23.70 -18.31
N LYS A 618 25.01 -22.69 -17.48
CA LYS A 618 26.05 -21.69 -17.76
C LYS A 618 27.40 -22.30 -18.12
#